data_AF-E3N849-F1
#
_entry.id   AF-E3N849-F1
#
_cell.length_a   1.000
_cell.length_b   1.000
_cell.length_c   1.000
_cell.angle_alpha   90.00
_cell.angle_beta   90.00
_cell.angle_gamma   90.00
#
_symmetry.space_group_name_H-M   'P 1'
#
loop_
_entity.id
_entity.type
_entity.pdbx_description
1 polymer ?
#
loop_
_entity_poly.entity_id
_entity_poly.type
_entity_poly.pdbx_seq_one_letter_code
_entity_poly.pdbx_strand_id
1 'polypeptide(L)'
;MEVEHCGATIFVLMKRLPSDTDISVLVSTLQKFNVQITIVISEKPLGGLYQDSIYKLASETNGICLFADDDKFQETPTWLPSIWPLYLVYSVNAEVTKSGNVTLPFFNSTLAGDYHICMTLQDYGPLNTFRMVTLAWHNAGSSSSGSFEETVESHAGYGNTTYIREGPYPFDAGSYHLTLGFEYSEIKSNILQIRIYSVSPVDFWVPSAT
;
A
#
# COMPACT_ATOMS: atom_id res chain seq x y z
N MET A 1 -23.52 19.27 -16.03
CA MET A 1 -23.72 17.85 -15.70
C MET A 1 -22.34 17.31 -15.40
N GLU A 2 -22.02 17.07 -14.13
CA GLU A 2 -20.87 16.23 -13.79
C GLU A 2 -21.13 14.85 -14.36
N VAL A 3 -20.20 14.33 -15.13
CA VAL A 3 -20.24 12.93 -15.54
C VAL A 3 -19.78 12.14 -14.33
N GLU A 4 -20.67 11.35 -13.74
CA GLU A 4 -20.25 10.36 -12.74
C GLU A 4 -19.30 9.37 -13.43
N HIS A 5 -18.02 9.47 -13.12
CA HIS A 5 -17.03 8.53 -13.59
C HIS A 5 -17.05 7.29 -12.68
N CYS A 6 -17.38 6.13 -13.26
CA CYS A 6 -17.26 4.84 -12.59
C CYS A 6 -15.80 4.63 -12.14
N GLY A 7 -15.59 4.16 -10.91
CA GLY A 7 -14.29 3.68 -10.45
C GLY A 7 -14.04 2.23 -10.83
N ALA A 8 -12.78 1.83 -10.86
CA ALA A 8 -12.38 0.45 -11.11
C ALA A 8 -11.15 0.07 -10.28
N THR A 9 -11.01 -1.23 -10.01
CA THR A 9 -9.79 -1.79 -9.45
C THR A 9 -9.11 -2.64 -10.51
N ILE A 10 -7.83 -2.36 -10.77
CA ILE A 10 -7.02 -3.11 -11.73
C ILE A 10 -5.94 -3.86 -10.98
N PHE A 11 -5.82 -5.15 -11.25
CA PHE A 11 -4.75 -5.99 -10.73
C PHE A 11 -3.83 -6.43 -11.87
N VAL A 12 -2.52 -6.23 -11.71
CA VAL A 12 -1.49 -6.51 -12.71
C VAL A 12 -0.40 -7.40 -12.12
N LEU A 13 -0.14 -8.52 -12.78
CA LEU A 13 1.08 -9.32 -12.58
C LEU A 13 2.10 -8.93 -13.64
N MET A 14 3.28 -8.47 -13.23
CA MET A 14 4.29 -7.91 -14.13
C MET A 14 5.61 -8.68 -14.07
N LYS A 15 5.92 -9.39 -15.15
CA LYS A 15 7.22 -10.04 -15.34
C LYS A 15 8.19 -9.20 -16.17
N ARG A 16 7.70 -8.34 -17.06
CA ARG A 16 8.52 -7.50 -17.93
C ARG A 16 8.33 -6.03 -17.58
N LEU A 17 9.42 -5.34 -17.28
CA LEU A 17 9.41 -3.91 -16.96
C LEU A 17 9.33 -3.06 -18.24
N PRO A 18 8.72 -1.86 -18.15
CA PRO A 18 8.67 -0.93 -19.28
C PRO A 18 10.07 -0.41 -19.63
N SER A 19 10.21 0.02 -20.89
CA SER A 19 11.41 0.69 -21.40
C SER A 19 11.26 2.22 -21.49
N ASP A 20 10.14 2.75 -21.02
CA ASP A 20 9.86 4.18 -20.91
C ASP A 20 9.57 4.52 -19.44
N THR A 21 9.96 5.72 -19.03
CA THR A 21 9.72 6.26 -17.69
C THR A 21 8.49 7.16 -17.61
N ASP A 22 7.98 7.64 -18.74
CA ASP A 22 6.84 8.54 -18.77
C ASP A 22 5.53 7.79 -18.50
N ILE A 23 4.99 8.03 -17.31
CA ILE A 23 3.73 7.48 -16.82
C ILE A 23 2.61 8.53 -16.79
N SER A 24 2.87 9.77 -17.22
CA SER A 24 1.96 10.91 -17.01
C SER A 24 0.57 10.71 -17.62
N VAL A 25 0.51 10.21 -18.85
CA VAL A 25 -0.74 9.88 -19.54
C VAL A 25 -1.49 8.76 -18.82
N LEU A 26 -0.78 7.77 -18.30
CA LEU A 26 -1.39 6.65 -17.60
C LEU A 26 -1.95 7.09 -16.24
N VAL A 27 -1.17 7.85 -15.46
CA VAL A 27 -1.59 8.43 -14.19
C VAL A 27 -2.84 9.31 -14.38
N SER A 28 -2.79 10.28 -15.29
CA SER A 28 -3.92 11.18 -15.55
C SER A 28 -5.18 10.43 -16.02
N THR A 29 -5.01 9.37 -16.82
CA THR A 29 -6.12 8.53 -17.25
C THR A 29 -6.73 7.74 -16.09
N LEU A 30 -5.90 7.09 -15.27
CA LEU A 30 -6.38 6.28 -14.14
C LEU A 30 -7.03 7.16 -13.06
N GLN A 31 -6.46 8.31 -12.74
CA GLN A 31 -7.03 9.28 -11.80
C GLN A 31 -8.39 9.80 -12.30
N LYS A 32 -8.50 10.15 -13.59
CA LYS A 32 -9.76 10.62 -14.19
C LYS A 32 -10.91 9.62 -14.03
N PHE A 33 -10.61 8.33 -14.03
CA PHE A 33 -11.59 7.25 -13.90
C PHE A 33 -11.60 6.60 -12.51
N ASN A 34 -11.07 7.26 -11.47
CA ASN A 34 -11.01 6.73 -10.11
C ASN A 34 -10.49 5.29 -10.05
N VAL A 35 -9.45 5.00 -10.84
CA VAL A 35 -8.89 3.65 -10.94
C VAL A 35 -7.79 3.46 -9.90
N GLN A 36 -7.95 2.45 -9.07
CA GLN A 36 -6.92 1.98 -8.17
C GLN A 36 -6.17 0.80 -8.81
N ILE A 37 -4.83 0.87 -8.87
CA ILE A 37 -4.02 -0.18 -9.48
C ILE A 37 -3.17 -0.93 -8.44
N THR A 38 -3.26 -2.25 -8.41
CA THR A 38 -2.32 -3.10 -7.67
C THR A 38 -1.43 -3.83 -8.64
N ILE A 39 -0.12 -3.70 -8.44
CA ILE A 39 0.89 -4.26 -9.33
C ILE A 39 1.81 -5.16 -8.50
N VAL A 40 1.99 -6.40 -8.97
CA VAL A 40 2.96 -7.33 -8.43
C VAL A 40 4.07 -7.47 -9.47
N ILE A 41 5.25 -6.97 -9.13
CA ILE A 41 6.44 -7.06 -9.97
C ILE A 41 7.24 -8.29 -9.55
N SER A 42 7.76 -9.01 -10.53
CA SER A 42 8.69 -10.12 -10.28
C SER A 42 10.00 -9.58 -9.71
N GLU A 43 10.55 -10.24 -8.69
CA GLU A 43 11.92 -9.93 -8.22
C GLU A 43 13.01 -10.24 -9.24
N LYS A 44 12.67 -10.99 -10.30
CA LYS A 44 13.56 -11.31 -11.42
C LYS A 44 12.96 -10.78 -12.73
N PRO A 45 12.74 -9.46 -12.86
CA PRO A 45 12.04 -8.93 -14.01
C PRO A 45 12.85 -9.11 -15.30
N LEU A 46 12.15 -9.14 -16.43
CA LEU A 46 12.74 -9.15 -17.77
C LEU A 46 12.62 -7.77 -18.41
N GLY A 47 13.49 -7.46 -19.37
CA GLY A 47 13.34 -6.27 -20.21
C GLY A 47 13.93 -5.00 -19.59
N GLY A 48 13.10 -3.95 -19.46
CA GLY A 48 13.55 -2.64 -19.00
C GLY A 48 13.96 -2.60 -17.52
N LEU A 49 14.26 -1.39 -17.04
CA LEU A 49 14.83 -1.17 -15.70
C LEU A 49 13.98 -0.22 -14.81
N TYR A 50 12.85 0.27 -15.33
CA TYR A 50 12.09 1.35 -14.70
C TYR A 50 11.02 0.85 -13.72
N GLN A 51 11.44 0.07 -12.72
CA GLN A 51 10.56 -0.36 -11.64
C GLN A 51 10.05 0.84 -10.82
N ASP A 52 10.89 1.86 -10.61
CA ASP A 52 10.53 3.06 -9.85
C ASP A 52 9.37 3.82 -10.51
N SER A 53 9.32 3.87 -11.84
CA SER A 53 8.19 4.45 -12.59
C SER A 53 6.89 3.66 -12.36
N ILE A 54 6.95 2.33 -12.31
CA ILE A 54 5.79 1.50 -12.02
C ILE A 54 5.36 1.62 -10.56
N TYR A 55 6.31 1.71 -9.63
CA TYR A 55 6.03 1.97 -8.23
C TYR A 55 5.33 3.32 -8.04
N LYS A 56 5.87 4.37 -8.69
CA LYS A 56 5.30 5.72 -8.70
C LYS A 56 3.89 5.75 -9.29
N LEU A 57 3.63 5.01 -10.37
CA LEU A 57 2.30 4.88 -10.95
C LEU A 57 1.27 4.41 -9.91
N ALA A 58 1.60 3.38 -9.12
CA ALA A 58 0.74 2.92 -8.04
C ALA A 58 0.59 3.98 -6.93
N SER A 59 1.67 4.67 -6.56
CA SER A 59 1.63 5.75 -5.56
C SER A 59 0.67 6.87 -5.94
N GLU A 60 0.66 7.29 -7.20
CA GLU A 60 -0.15 8.41 -7.72
C GLU A 60 -1.61 8.02 -8.01
N THR A 61 -1.95 6.72 -7.97
CA THR A 61 -3.30 6.21 -8.24
C THR A 61 -3.91 5.52 -7.03
N ASN A 62 -3.42 5.84 -5.82
CA ASN A 62 -3.82 5.21 -4.55
C ASN A 62 -3.67 3.69 -4.53
N GLY A 63 -2.89 3.16 -5.46
CA GLY A 63 -2.58 1.76 -5.63
C GLY A 63 -1.53 1.22 -4.67
N ILE A 64 -1.14 -0.02 -4.92
CA ILE A 64 -0.01 -0.69 -4.24
C ILE A 64 0.85 -1.36 -5.32
N CYS A 65 2.16 -1.19 -5.24
CA CYS A 65 3.15 -1.90 -6.03
C CYS A 65 4.05 -2.69 -5.09
N LEU A 66 4.13 -4.00 -5.30
CA LEU A 66 4.96 -4.88 -4.48
C LEU A 66 5.81 -5.79 -5.37
N PHE A 67 6.87 -6.33 -4.77
CA PHE A 67 7.76 -7.29 -5.41
C PHE A 67 7.56 -8.65 -4.79
N ALA A 68 7.54 -9.71 -5.60
CA ALA A 68 7.42 -11.08 -5.12
C ALA A 68 8.20 -12.05 -6.01
N ASP A 69 8.56 -13.20 -5.45
CA ASP A 69 9.14 -14.32 -6.19
C ASP A 69 8.14 -14.86 -7.23
N ASP A 70 8.64 -15.34 -8.36
CA ASP A 70 7.80 -15.82 -9.48
C ASP A 70 6.89 -16.99 -9.09
N ASP A 71 7.37 -17.89 -8.24
CA ASP A 71 6.62 -19.06 -7.77
C ASP A 71 5.47 -18.66 -6.83
N LYS A 72 5.56 -17.46 -6.24
CA LYS A 72 4.52 -16.87 -5.39
C LYS A 72 3.43 -16.13 -6.17
N PHE A 73 3.61 -15.84 -7.47
CA PHE A 73 2.61 -15.10 -8.26
C PHE A 73 1.21 -15.73 -8.26
N GLN A 74 1.12 -17.05 -8.11
CA GLN A 74 -0.16 -17.76 -8.01
C GLN A 74 -0.83 -17.60 -6.64
N GLU A 75 -0.04 -17.40 -5.59
CA GLU A 75 -0.51 -17.24 -4.20
C GLU A 75 -0.77 -15.77 -3.87
N THR A 76 0.02 -14.85 -4.44
CA THR A 76 -0.06 -13.39 -4.21
C THR A 76 -1.48 -12.81 -4.29
N PRO A 77 -2.32 -13.16 -5.28
CA PRO A 77 -3.67 -12.60 -5.40
C PRO A 77 -4.56 -12.87 -4.19
N THR A 78 -4.36 -13.98 -3.48
CA THR A 78 -5.27 -14.41 -2.39
C THR A 78 -5.27 -13.47 -1.19
N TRP A 79 -4.26 -12.62 -1.05
CA TRP A 79 -4.12 -11.72 0.09
C TRP A 79 -4.10 -10.24 -0.28
N LEU A 80 -4.25 -9.90 -1.57
CA LEU A 80 -4.30 -8.51 -2.00
C LEU A 80 -5.70 -7.90 -1.87
N PRO A 81 -5.79 -6.62 -1.46
CA PRO A 81 -7.07 -5.95 -1.27
C PRO A 81 -7.85 -5.84 -2.58
N SER A 82 -7.16 -5.74 -3.71
CA SER A 82 -7.76 -5.61 -5.05
C SER A 82 -8.52 -6.85 -5.54
N ILE A 83 -8.41 -7.98 -4.84
CA ILE A 83 -9.12 -9.22 -5.15
C ILE A 83 -10.30 -9.45 -4.20
N TRP A 84 -10.31 -8.79 -3.05
CA TRP A 84 -11.35 -8.90 -2.04
C TRP A 84 -12.32 -7.72 -2.18
N PRO A 85 -13.58 -7.85 -1.73
CA PRO A 85 -14.55 -6.75 -1.73
C PRO A 85 -14.23 -5.74 -0.62
N LEU A 86 -13.01 -5.19 -0.64
CA LEU A 86 -12.50 -4.22 0.31
C LEU A 86 -12.55 -2.82 -0.30
N TYR A 87 -12.89 -1.83 0.53
CA TYR A 87 -13.14 -0.46 0.09
C TYR A 87 -12.05 0.46 0.61
N LEU A 88 -11.26 1.06 -0.28
CA LEU A 88 -10.18 1.96 0.12
C LEU A 88 -10.76 3.20 0.83
N VAL A 89 -10.28 3.48 2.05
CA VAL A 89 -10.71 4.64 2.85
C VAL A 89 -9.56 5.56 3.27
N TYR A 90 -8.32 5.11 3.12
CA TYR A 90 -7.13 5.89 3.47
C TYR A 90 -5.96 5.51 2.57
N SER A 91 -5.22 6.51 2.08
CA SER A 91 -4.06 6.34 1.22
C SER A 91 -2.99 7.37 1.58
N VAL A 92 -1.79 6.91 1.93
CA VAL A 92 -0.62 7.77 2.12
C VAL A 92 0.64 7.09 1.58
N ASN A 93 1.56 7.89 1.05
CA ASN A 93 2.90 7.46 0.68
C ASN A 93 3.89 8.11 1.66
N ALA A 94 4.60 7.32 2.47
CA ALA A 94 5.49 7.81 3.51
C ALA A 94 6.95 7.67 3.07
N GLU A 95 7.69 8.77 2.98
CA GLU A 95 9.14 8.72 2.75
C GLU A 95 9.84 8.38 4.06
N VAL A 96 10.63 7.30 4.06
CA VAL A 96 11.38 6.80 5.21
C VAL A 96 12.83 6.52 4.80
N THR A 97 13.73 6.45 5.78
CA THR A 97 15.16 6.15 5.56
C THR A 97 15.64 5.20 6.66
N LYS A 98 16.96 5.01 6.82
CA LYS A 98 17.63 4.12 7.79
C LYS A 98 16.82 3.73 9.05
N SER A 99 16.40 4.66 9.89
CA SER A 99 15.63 4.34 11.09
C SER A 99 14.94 5.58 11.63
N GLY A 100 13.75 5.45 12.21
CA GLY A 100 13.08 6.58 12.84
C GLY A 100 11.60 6.34 13.09
N ASN A 101 10.90 7.44 13.37
CA ASN A 101 9.46 7.50 13.49
C ASN A 101 8.93 8.68 12.66
N VAL A 102 7.80 8.50 12.01
CA VAL A 102 7.08 9.55 11.29
C VAL A 102 5.60 9.54 11.67
N THR A 103 5.03 10.72 11.87
CA THR A 103 3.58 10.88 12.03
C THR A 103 2.95 10.93 10.64
N LEU A 104 1.96 10.09 10.40
CA LEU A 104 1.20 10.09 9.15
C LEU A 104 0.00 11.03 9.27
N PRO A 105 -0.62 11.42 8.14
CA PRO A 105 -1.92 12.08 8.16
C PRO A 105 -2.93 11.30 9.00
N PHE A 106 -3.89 12.02 9.57
CA PHE A 106 -4.96 11.40 10.35
C PHE A 106 -5.76 10.43 9.50
N PHE A 107 -6.08 9.28 10.06
CA PHE A 107 -7.11 8.42 9.52
C PHE A 107 -8.45 8.79 10.14
N ASN A 108 -9.40 9.23 9.31
CA ASN A 108 -10.76 9.53 9.74
C ASN A 108 -11.68 8.36 9.35
N SER A 109 -12.02 7.53 10.32
CA SER A 109 -13.00 6.47 10.11
C SER A 109 -14.39 7.07 10.15
N THR A 110 -15.12 7.02 9.02
CA THR A 110 -16.49 7.53 8.92
C THR A 110 -17.51 6.59 9.57
N LEU A 111 -17.17 5.30 9.64
CA LEU A 111 -18.00 4.23 10.18
C LEU A 111 -17.24 3.51 11.30
N ALA A 112 -17.96 2.88 12.21
CA ALA A 112 -17.37 1.85 13.05
C ALA A 112 -17.39 0.52 12.28
N GLY A 113 -16.32 -0.27 12.37
CA GLY A 113 -16.24 -1.54 11.68
C GLY A 113 -14.83 -2.12 11.63
N ASP A 114 -14.67 -3.13 10.79
CA ASP A 114 -13.42 -3.84 10.58
C ASP A 114 -12.65 -3.28 9.38
N TYR A 115 -11.34 -3.10 9.57
CA TYR A 115 -10.45 -2.52 8.57
C TYR A 115 -9.18 -3.35 8.40
N HIS A 116 -8.73 -3.50 7.16
CA HIS A 116 -7.44 -4.08 6.82
C HIS A 116 -6.42 -2.99 6.54
N ILE A 117 -5.22 -3.17 7.06
CA ILE A 117 -4.09 -2.26 6.80
C ILE A 117 -3.12 -2.98 5.87
N CYS A 118 -2.83 -2.35 4.74
CA CYS A 118 -1.96 -2.84 3.70
C CYS A 118 -0.75 -1.91 3.59
N MET A 119 0.46 -2.45 3.56
CA MET A 119 1.68 -1.64 3.55
C MET A 119 2.76 -2.32 2.72
N THR A 120 3.50 -1.54 1.93
CA THR A 120 4.78 -2.00 1.37
C THR A 120 5.91 -1.80 2.38
N LEU A 121 6.83 -2.75 2.45
CA LEU A 121 8.00 -2.72 3.32
C LEU A 121 9.25 -2.11 2.64
N GLN A 122 9.24 -2.00 1.32
CA GLN A 122 10.31 -1.44 0.49
C GLN A 122 9.73 -1.08 -0.89
N ASP A 123 10.30 -0.07 -1.56
CA ASP A 123 9.85 0.38 -2.90
C ASP A 123 10.63 -0.23 -4.08
N TYR A 124 11.53 -1.16 -3.79
CA TYR A 124 12.23 -2.00 -4.76
C TYR A 124 12.32 -3.44 -4.25
N GLY A 125 12.46 -4.40 -5.16
CA GLY A 125 12.82 -5.78 -4.85
C GLY A 125 14.32 -6.05 -5.03
N PRO A 126 14.88 -7.09 -4.41
CA PRO A 126 14.27 -7.95 -3.38
C PRO A 126 14.20 -7.29 -2.00
N LEU A 127 13.41 -7.83 -1.07
CA LEU A 127 13.33 -7.33 0.32
C LEU A 127 14.62 -7.65 1.11
N ASN A 128 15.60 -6.75 1.04
CA ASN A 128 16.95 -7.01 1.57
C ASN A 128 17.45 -5.99 2.60
N THR A 129 16.89 -4.77 2.62
CA THR A 129 17.30 -3.75 3.60
C THR A 129 16.36 -3.63 4.79
N PHE A 130 15.11 -4.09 4.64
CA PHE A 130 14.09 -4.07 5.68
C PHE A 130 14.56 -4.76 6.96
N ARG A 131 14.25 -4.15 8.12
CA ARG A 131 14.46 -4.76 9.44
C ARG A 131 13.16 -4.84 10.23
N MET A 132 12.47 -3.72 10.33
CA MET A 132 11.24 -3.64 11.11
C MET A 132 10.39 -2.44 10.70
N VAL A 133 9.07 -2.60 10.79
CA VAL A 133 8.11 -1.51 10.83
C VAL A 133 7.13 -1.72 11.98
N THR A 134 6.72 -0.64 12.62
CA THR A 134 5.65 -0.63 13.61
C THR A 134 4.65 0.42 13.20
N LEU A 135 3.38 0.07 13.05
CA LEU A 135 2.31 1.05 12.84
C LEU A 135 1.42 1.08 14.07
N ALA A 136 1.27 2.26 14.67
CA ALA A 136 0.37 2.51 15.78
C ALA A 136 -0.73 3.50 15.38
N TRP A 137 -1.94 3.25 15.86
CA TRP A 137 -3.10 4.13 15.73
C TRP A 137 -3.69 4.45 17.10
N HIS A 138 -3.96 5.73 17.35
CA HIS A 138 -4.49 6.19 18.62
C HIS A 138 -5.68 7.12 18.45
N ASN A 139 -6.75 6.84 19.17
CA ASN A 139 -7.91 7.70 19.31
C ASN A 139 -8.26 7.82 20.80
N ALA A 140 -8.14 9.04 21.35
CA ALA A 140 -8.33 9.29 22.78
C ALA A 140 -9.77 9.03 23.27
N GLY A 141 -10.75 9.06 22.37
CA GLY A 141 -12.17 8.82 22.68
C GLY A 141 -12.61 7.37 22.47
N SER A 142 -11.72 6.46 22.07
CA SER A 142 -12.06 5.09 21.70
C SER A 142 -11.10 4.07 22.31
N SER A 143 -11.63 2.89 22.67
CA SER A 143 -10.81 1.74 23.08
C SER A 143 -10.16 1.01 21.90
N SER A 144 -10.49 1.38 20.66
CA SER A 144 -10.01 0.75 19.42
C SER A 144 -8.64 1.27 18.96
N SER A 145 -7.88 1.90 19.86
CA SER A 145 -6.46 2.19 19.64
C SER A 145 -5.65 0.90 19.62
N GLY A 146 -4.58 0.85 18.83
CA GLY A 146 -3.78 -0.36 18.67
C GLY A 146 -2.49 -0.14 17.90
N SER A 147 -1.77 -1.23 17.68
CA SER A 147 -0.56 -1.25 16.87
C SER A 147 -0.26 -2.66 16.37
N PHE A 148 0.51 -2.76 15.30
CA PHE A 148 1.20 -4.00 14.91
C PHE A 148 2.67 -3.71 14.65
N GLU A 149 3.47 -4.77 14.70
CA GLU A 149 4.89 -4.77 14.35
C GLU A 149 5.16 -5.90 13.37
N GLU A 150 5.94 -5.59 12.34
CA GLU A 150 6.48 -6.55 11.39
C GLU A 150 8.02 -6.48 11.47
N THR A 151 8.67 -7.61 11.66
CA THR A 151 10.13 -7.76 11.65
C THR A 151 10.56 -8.75 10.57
N VAL A 152 11.87 -8.86 10.30
CA VAL A 152 12.39 -9.90 9.39
C VAL A 152 11.93 -11.30 9.80
N GLU A 153 11.86 -11.57 11.11
CA GLU A 153 11.48 -12.88 11.65
C GLU A 153 10.00 -13.18 11.47
N SER A 154 9.09 -12.23 11.75
CA SER A 154 7.66 -12.43 11.50
C SER A 154 7.36 -12.51 10.00
N HIS A 155 8.14 -11.80 9.18
CA HIS A 155 7.89 -11.70 7.75
C HIS A 155 8.32 -12.95 6.97
N ALA A 156 9.20 -13.77 7.55
CA ALA A 156 9.76 -14.95 6.91
C ALA A 156 8.70 -15.92 6.36
N GLY A 157 7.51 -15.97 6.98
CA GLY A 157 6.38 -16.78 6.52
C GLY A 157 5.77 -16.35 5.18
N TYR A 158 5.95 -15.08 4.80
CA TYR A 158 5.44 -14.49 3.56
C TYR A 158 6.43 -14.56 2.40
N GLY A 159 7.63 -15.11 2.62
CA GLY A 159 8.71 -15.13 1.64
C GLY A 159 9.39 -13.76 1.51
N ASN A 160 9.96 -13.46 0.34
CA ASN A 160 10.69 -12.20 0.10
C ASN A 160 9.80 -11.03 -0.33
N THR A 161 8.48 -11.19 -0.29
CA THR A 161 7.54 -10.17 -0.74
C THR A 161 7.73 -8.83 -0.02
N THR A 162 7.67 -7.70 -0.72
CA THR A 162 7.84 -6.37 -0.11
C THR A 162 6.53 -5.80 0.46
N TYR A 163 5.60 -6.66 0.90
CA TYR A 163 4.23 -6.26 1.21
C TYR A 163 3.66 -7.07 2.37
N ILE A 164 2.84 -6.41 3.19
CA ILE A 164 2.07 -7.00 4.28
C ILE A 164 0.60 -6.58 4.22
N ARG A 165 -0.26 -7.44 4.76
CA ARG A 165 -1.66 -7.14 5.04
C ARG A 165 -2.00 -7.59 6.46
N GLU A 166 -2.29 -6.62 7.30
CA GLU A 166 -2.66 -6.83 8.70
C GLU A 166 -4.16 -6.64 8.95
N GLY A 167 -4.62 -7.24 10.05
CA GLY A 167 -6.01 -7.19 10.49
C GLY A 167 -6.90 -8.36 10.01
N PRO A 168 -8.23 -8.22 10.09
CA PRO A 168 -8.93 -6.96 10.34
C PRO A 168 -8.74 -6.46 11.77
N TYR A 169 -8.69 -5.14 11.92
CA TYR A 169 -8.75 -4.48 13.22
C TYR A 169 -10.06 -3.71 13.36
N PRO A 170 -10.68 -3.70 14.55
CA PRO A 170 -11.83 -2.86 14.80
C PRO A 170 -11.40 -1.40 14.90
N PHE A 171 -12.12 -0.52 14.22
CA PHE A 171 -12.05 0.93 14.40
C PHE A 171 -13.45 1.44 14.72
N ASP A 172 -13.58 2.28 15.75
CA ASP A 172 -14.77 3.12 15.94
C ASP A 172 -14.77 4.30 14.97
N ALA A 173 -15.94 4.86 14.70
CA ALA A 173 -16.05 6.11 13.96
C ALA A 173 -15.31 7.24 14.71
N GLY A 174 -14.43 7.95 14.02
CA GLY A 174 -13.61 9.00 14.61
C GLY A 174 -12.23 9.14 13.97
N SER A 175 -11.43 10.05 14.53
CA SER A 175 -10.10 10.38 14.03
C SER A 175 -9.02 9.63 14.80
N TYR A 176 -8.08 9.04 14.07
CA TYR A 176 -6.95 8.30 14.62
C TYR A 176 -5.64 8.99 14.24
N HIS A 177 -4.81 9.22 15.25
CA HIS A 177 -3.42 9.61 15.08
C HIS A 177 -2.60 8.37 14.69
N LEU A 178 -1.91 8.44 13.55
CA LEU A 178 -1.09 7.35 13.04
C LEU A 178 0.40 7.67 13.18
N THR A 179 1.16 6.73 13.74
CA THR A 179 2.62 6.82 13.85
C THR A 179 3.26 5.58 13.27
N LEU A 180 4.21 5.78 12.37
CA LEU A 180 5.01 4.72 11.74
C LEU A 180 6.43 4.76 12.28
N GLY A 181 6.84 3.70 12.97
CA GLY A 181 8.22 3.38 13.27
C GLY A 181 8.83 2.50 12.19
N PHE A 182 10.11 2.68 11.89
CA PHE A 182 10.80 1.91 10.85
C PHE A 182 12.29 1.76 11.13
N GLU A 183 12.87 0.66 10.65
CA GLU A 183 14.29 0.38 10.66
C GLU A 183 14.72 -0.40 9.39
N TYR A 184 15.86 0.00 8.83
CA TYR A 184 16.51 -0.56 7.65
C TYR A 184 18.03 -0.64 7.89
N SER A 185 18.70 -1.64 7.29
CA SER A 185 20.15 -1.79 7.42
C SER A 185 20.97 -0.77 6.63
N GLU A 186 20.37 -0.11 5.63
CA GLU A 186 21.08 0.82 4.74
C GLU A 186 20.52 2.25 4.86
N ILE A 187 21.36 3.24 4.54
CA ILE A 187 20.95 4.64 4.42
C ILE A 187 20.44 4.87 3.00
N LYS A 188 19.31 4.23 2.68
CA LYS A 188 18.58 4.40 1.43
C LYS A 188 17.16 4.84 1.75
N SER A 189 16.66 5.86 1.05
CA SER A 189 15.26 6.26 1.17
C SER A 189 14.35 5.23 0.52
N ASN A 190 13.18 5.01 1.12
CA ASN A 190 12.09 4.22 0.57
C ASN A 190 10.82 5.05 0.67
N ILE A 191 9.93 4.91 -0.30
CA ILE A 191 8.56 5.41 -0.22
C ILE A 191 7.66 4.24 0.15
N LEU A 192 7.02 4.24 1.31
CA LEU A 192 6.08 3.18 1.70
C LEU A 192 4.66 3.56 1.32
N GLN A 193 3.99 2.72 0.54
CA GLN A 193 2.57 2.83 0.23
C GLN A 193 1.75 2.20 1.35
N ILE A 194 1.00 3.01 2.07
CA ILE A 194 0.16 2.59 3.20
C ILE A 194 -1.30 2.84 2.83
N ARG A 195 -2.13 1.80 2.92
CA ARG A 195 -3.55 1.83 2.56
C ARG A 195 -4.38 1.20 3.67
N ILE A 196 -5.50 1.82 4.01
CA ILE A 196 -6.50 1.20 4.90
C ILE A 196 -7.75 0.96 4.09
N TYR A 197 -8.29 -0.25 4.20
CA TYR A 197 -9.52 -0.66 3.54
C TYR A 197 -10.57 -1.05 4.55
N SER A 198 -11.79 -0.55 4.36
CA SER A 198 -12.96 -1.03 5.10
C SER A 198 -13.46 -2.34 4.53
N VAL A 199 -13.94 -3.22 5.40
CA VAL A 199 -14.73 -4.40 5.01
C VAL A 199 -16.16 -4.00 4.61
N SER A 200 -16.61 -2.81 5.01
CA SER A 200 -17.94 -2.28 4.68
C SER A 200 -17.88 -1.27 3.53
N PRO A 201 -18.93 -1.18 2.70
CA PRO A 201 -18.99 -0.21 1.60
C PRO A 201 -18.98 1.22 2.12
N VAL A 202 -18.35 2.11 1.35
CA VAL A 202 -18.34 3.57 1.54
C VAL A 202 -18.87 4.28 0.30
N ASP A 203 -19.36 5.51 0.47
CA ASP A 203 -20.00 6.34 -0.56
C ASP A 203 -19.09 7.46 -1.10
N PHE A 204 -17.78 7.37 -0.86
CA PHE A 204 -16.79 8.34 -1.32
C PHE A 204 -15.59 7.66 -1.96
N TRP A 205 -14.88 8.41 -2.81
CA TRP A 205 -13.58 8.02 -3.35
C TRP A 205 -12.46 8.71 -2.56
N VAL A 206 -11.41 7.97 -2.22
CA VAL A 206 -10.19 8.58 -1.67
C VAL A 206 -9.55 9.43 -2.77
N PRO A 207 -9.32 10.75 -2.55
CA PRO A 207 -8.66 11.59 -3.53
C PRO A 207 -7.29 11.03 -3.91
N SER A 208 -6.91 11.10 -5.19
CA SER A 208 -5.58 10.68 -5.63
C SER A 208 -4.49 11.50 -4.94
N ALA A 209 -3.43 10.83 -4.51
CA ALA A 209 -2.23 11.51 -4.00
C ALA A 209 -1.64 12.38 -5.12
N THR A 210 -1.51 13.69 -4.86
CA THR A 210 -0.77 14.65 -5.70
C THR A 210 0.71 14.63 -5.39
#